data_AF-A0A074YZ95-F1
#
_entry.id   AF-A0A074YZ95-F1
#
_cell.length_a   1.000
_cell.length_b   1.000
_cell.length_c   1.000
_cell.angle_alpha   90.00
_cell.angle_beta   90.00
_cell.angle_gamma   90.00
#
_symmetry.space_group_name_H-M   'P 1'
#
loop_
_entity.id
_entity.type
_entity.pdbx_description
1 polymer ?
#
loop_
_entity_poly.entity_id
_entity_poly.type
_entity_poly.pdbx_seq_one_letter_code
_entity_poly.pdbx_strand_id
1 'polypeptide(L)'
;MVSLLELATVTEEGVRFLSPHDRSPMLLTPEHSISLQNSIGSDIMMQLDDVIATTSPDHARIKEAMYRSIRWLDRCIAAHKNPETQNLFCIIQGGLDLELRKQCCKEMVKRDTPGIAIGGLSGGEAKEEYCKVVSTCTSMLPDNKPRYVMGVGYPEDLVVSVALGADMFDCVWPTRTARFGNAITSTGVLNLRHASYSDDFSPVDPGCKCTICRPTSDGGLGLTRAYIHHVAAKETAGAHLLSIHNVHYLLDLMRRIREAIIADTYPAFLRQHFLTLHAGDKTKYPTWIVDALRSVNVDLMED
;
A
#
# COMPACT_ATOMS: atom_id res chain seq x y z
N MET A 1 -9.76 3.84 -8.30
CA MET A 1 -10.53 4.35 -9.46
C MET A 1 -9.84 5.48 -10.23
N VAL A 2 -8.51 5.70 -10.07
CA VAL A 2 -7.86 6.88 -10.68
C VAL A 2 -7.60 6.72 -12.19
N SER A 3 -7.42 5.48 -12.67
CA SER A 3 -7.10 5.21 -14.09
C SER A 3 -8.30 5.23 -15.05
N LEU A 4 -9.53 5.40 -14.56
CA LEU A 4 -10.76 5.43 -15.38
C LEU A 4 -11.52 6.77 -15.26
N LEU A 5 -10.97 7.74 -14.53
CA LEU A 5 -11.61 9.03 -14.23
C LEU A 5 -11.89 9.88 -15.47
N GLU A 6 -11.09 9.77 -16.54
CA GLU A 6 -11.32 10.53 -17.78
C GLU A 6 -12.68 10.26 -18.43
N LEU A 7 -13.30 9.11 -18.10
CA LEU A 7 -14.61 8.69 -18.62
C LEU A 7 -15.71 8.72 -17.55
N ALA A 8 -15.43 9.31 -16.38
CA ALA A 8 -16.34 9.25 -15.23
C ALA A 8 -16.84 10.62 -14.79
N THR A 9 -18.14 10.73 -14.55
CA THR A 9 -18.79 11.89 -13.93
C THR A 9 -19.30 11.50 -12.55
N VAL A 10 -18.85 12.20 -11.52
CA VAL A 10 -19.27 11.97 -10.15
C VAL A 10 -20.35 13.00 -9.76
N THR A 11 -21.48 12.51 -9.29
CA THR A 11 -22.57 13.32 -8.71
C THR A 11 -22.91 12.80 -7.31
N GLU A 12 -23.87 13.41 -6.62
CA GLU A 12 -24.30 12.88 -5.31
C GLU A 12 -24.90 11.47 -5.41
N GLU A 13 -25.52 11.13 -6.53
CA GLU A 13 -26.16 9.83 -6.76
C GLU A 13 -25.14 8.68 -6.77
N GLY A 14 -23.99 8.90 -7.41
CA GLY A 14 -22.93 7.91 -7.60
C GLY A 14 -21.93 8.30 -8.69
N VAL A 15 -21.20 7.32 -9.19
CA VAL A 15 -20.23 7.48 -10.29
C VAL A 15 -20.83 6.96 -11.58
N ARG A 16 -20.97 7.83 -12.58
CA ARG A 16 -21.37 7.48 -13.95
C ARG A 16 -20.14 7.29 -14.79
N PHE A 17 -20.02 6.17 -15.50
CA PHE A 17 -18.87 5.90 -16.36
C PHE A 17 -19.28 4.97 -17.51
N LEU A 18 -18.41 4.82 -18.51
CA LEU A 18 -18.60 3.85 -19.58
C LEU A 18 -17.91 2.53 -19.22
N SER A 19 -18.60 1.42 -19.44
CA SER A 19 -18.02 0.08 -19.32
C SER A 19 -16.73 -0.03 -20.16
N PRO A 20 -15.62 -0.54 -19.60
CA PRO A 20 -14.38 -0.72 -20.35
C PRO A 20 -14.48 -1.85 -21.39
N HIS A 21 -15.50 -2.70 -21.32
CA HIS A 21 -15.68 -3.84 -22.22
C HIS A 21 -16.47 -3.47 -23.49
N ASP A 22 -17.56 -2.74 -23.34
CA ASP A 22 -18.52 -2.47 -24.43
C ASP A 22 -18.96 -1.00 -24.53
N ARG A 23 -18.44 -0.12 -23.67
CA ARG A 23 -18.79 1.30 -23.58
C ARG A 23 -20.26 1.59 -23.24
N SER A 24 -20.99 0.62 -22.71
CA SER A 24 -22.33 0.86 -22.19
C SER A 24 -22.29 1.84 -20.99
N PRO A 25 -23.29 2.73 -20.84
CA PRO A 25 -23.38 3.60 -19.67
C PRO A 25 -23.61 2.80 -18.38
N MET A 26 -22.80 3.05 -17.36
CA MET A 26 -22.90 2.45 -16.04
C MET A 26 -23.11 3.52 -14.96
N LEU A 27 -23.81 3.14 -13.90
CA LEU A 27 -23.94 3.92 -12.66
C LEU A 27 -23.59 3.03 -11.47
N LEU A 28 -22.54 3.40 -10.75
CA LEU A 28 -22.16 2.78 -9.49
C LEU A 28 -22.53 3.73 -8.34
N THR A 29 -23.61 3.39 -7.63
CA THR A 29 -24.00 4.07 -6.39
C THR A 29 -23.40 3.37 -5.17
N PRO A 30 -23.34 4.02 -3.99
CA PRO A 30 -23.04 3.37 -2.72
C PRO A 30 -23.80 2.05 -2.49
N GLU A 31 -25.11 2.05 -2.70
CA GLU A 31 -25.98 0.88 -2.49
C GLU A 31 -25.63 -0.24 -3.47
N HIS A 32 -25.38 0.10 -4.74
CA HIS A 32 -25.01 -0.87 -5.75
C HIS A 32 -23.63 -1.47 -5.46
N SER A 33 -22.65 -0.65 -5.06
CA SER A 33 -21.32 -1.10 -4.64
C SER A 33 -21.38 -2.10 -3.48
N ILE A 34 -22.17 -1.80 -2.45
CA ILE A 34 -22.34 -2.69 -1.29
C ILE A 34 -23.09 -3.98 -1.68
N SER A 35 -24.12 -3.90 -2.52
CA SER A 35 -24.83 -5.09 -3.02
C SER A 35 -23.89 -6.05 -3.77
N LEU A 36 -22.99 -5.51 -4.60
CA LEU A 36 -21.97 -6.30 -5.30
C LEU A 36 -21.00 -6.96 -4.31
N GLN A 37 -20.50 -6.22 -3.33
CA GLN A 37 -19.58 -6.75 -2.31
C GLN A 37 -20.25 -7.79 -1.38
N ASN A 38 -21.54 -7.61 -1.05
CA ASN A 38 -22.32 -8.63 -0.34
C ASN A 38 -22.46 -9.91 -1.16
N SER A 39 -22.60 -9.80 -2.48
CA SER A 39 -22.71 -10.95 -3.39
C SER A 39 -21.38 -11.66 -3.60
N ILE A 40 -20.26 -10.92 -3.63
CA ILE A 40 -18.90 -11.47 -3.67
C ILE A 40 -18.58 -12.24 -2.38
N GLY A 41 -19.10 -11.76 -1.24
CA GLY A 41 -18.92 -12.43 0.06
C GLY A 41 -17.52 -12.26 0.65
N SER A 42 -16.84 -11.14 0.38
CA SER A 42 -15.52 -10.84 0.97
C SER A 42 -15.61 -10.55 2.47
N ASP A 43 -14.59 -10.96 3.24
CA ASP A 43 -14.52 -10.75 4.69
C ASP A 43 -14.40 -9.28 5.10
N ILE A 44 -13.75 -8.48 4.24
CA ILE A 44 -13.62 -7.02 4.36
C ILE A 44 -14.20 -6.39 3.09
N MET A 45 -14.99 -5.35 3.29
CA MET A 45 -15.61 -4.54 2.24
C MET A 45 -15.20 -3.08 2.41
N MET A 46 -15.13 -2.35 1.31
CA MET A 46 -14.79 -0.94 1.31
C MET A 46 -16.04 -0.12 0.98
N GLN A 47 -16.25 1.00 1.67
CA GLN A 47 -17.27 1.96 1.22
C GLN A 47 -16.97 2.42 -0.21
N LEU A 48 -18.00 2.86 -0.94
CA LEU A 48 -17.77 3.71 -2.10
C LEU A 48 -17.39 5.11 -1.61
N ASP A 49 -16.36 5.70 -2.22
CA ASP A 49 -15.85 7.03 -1.91
C ASP A 49 -15.63 7.86 -3.18
N ASP A 50 -15.62 9.17 -3.02
CA ASP A 50 -15.38 10.13 -4.09
C ASP A 50 -13.89 10.52 -4.11
N VAL A 51 -13.13 9.85 -4.96
CA VAL A 51 -11.67 9.97 -5.00
C VAL A 51 -11.21 11.08 -5.94
N ILE A 52 -10.36 11.97 -5.43
CA ILE A 52 -9.66 12.99 -6.20
C ILE A 52 -8.17 12.68 -6.21
N ALA A 53 -7.49 13.00 -7.32
CA ALA A 53 -6.05 12.92 -7.39
C ALA A 53 -5.42 13.71 -6.24
N THR A 54 -4.52 13.07 -5.49
CA THR A 54 -3.92 13.62 -4.27
C THR A 54 -3.22 14.96 -4.48
N THR A 55 -2.68 15.16 -5.68
CA THR A 55 -1.96 16.37 -6.12
C THR A 55 -2.86 17.40 -6.82
N SER A 56 -4.18 17.20 -6.82
CA SER A 56 -5.13 18.15 -7.42
C SER A 56 -5.02 19.53 -6.76
N PRO A 57 -4.93 20.62 -7.55
CA PRO A 57 -4.93 21.97 -7.00
C PRO A 57 -6.33 22.47 -6.62
N ASP A 58 -7.39 21.74 -6.97
CA ASP A 58 -8.78 22.15 -6.69
C ASP A 58 -9.22 21.77 -5.28
N HIS A 59 -8.88 22.64 -4.32
CA HIS A 59 -9.25 22.48 -2.91
C HIS A 59 -10.77 22.42 -2.69
N ALA A 60 -11.56 23.14 -3.48
CA ALA A 60 -13.02 23.12 -3.34
C ALA A 60 -13.57 21.75 -3.73
N ARG A 61 -13.06 21.16 -4.81
CA ARG A 61 -13.44 19.80 -5.24
C ARG A 61 -13.00 18.73 -4.26
N ILE A 62 -11.80 18.84 -3.66
CA ILE A 62 -11.31 17.94 -2.61
C ILE A 62 -12.23 17.98 -1.38
N LYS A 63 -12.56 19.19 -0.92
CA LYS A 63 -13.47 19.39 0.22
C LYS A 63 -14.85 18.80 -0.05
N GLU A 64 -15.41 19.02 -1.24
CA GLU A 64 -16.69 18.42 -1.61
C GLU A 64 -16.62 16.90 -1.73
N ALA A 65 -15.53 16.33 -2.29
CA ALA A 65 -15.30 14.89 -2.34
C ALA A 65 -15.27 14.26 -0.95
N MET A 66 -14.58 14.91 -0.01
CA MET A 66 -14.52 14.46 1.39
C MET A 66 -15.91 14.43 2.01
N TYR A 67 -16.70 15.51 1.89
CA TYR A 67 -18.06 15.54 2.44
C TYR A 67 -19.01 14.55 1.76
N ARG A 68 -18.90 14.38 0.44
CA ARG A 68 -19.66 13.37 -0.30
C ARG A 68 -19.32 11.97 0.18
N SER A 69 -18.04 11.67 0.39
CA SER A 69 -17.59 10.36 0.90
C SER A 69 -18.15 10.07 2.30
N ILE A 70 -18.29 11.09 3.16
CA ILE A 70 -18.95 10.95 4.47
C ILE A 70 -20.44 10.61 4.29
N ARG A 71 -21.17 11.32 3.42
CA ARG A 71 -22.58 11.04 3.14
C ARG A 71 -22.78 9.67 2.48
N TRP A 72 -21.85 9.26 1.61
CA TRP A 72 -21.85 7.96 0.96
C TRP A 72 -21.57 6.82 1.92
N LEU A 73 -20.78 7.03 2.98
CA LEU A 73 -20.61 6.04 4.03
C LEU A 73 -21.95 5.71 4.70
N ASP A 74 -22.74 6.72 5.05
CA ASP A 74 -24.06 6.51 5.68
C ASP A 74 -24.98 5.66 4.79
N ARG A 75 -24.95 5.89 3.47
CA ARG A 75 -25.65 5.08 2.47
C ARG A 75 -25.10 3.67 2.36
N CYS A 76 -23.78 3.50 2.44
CA CYS A 76 -23.14 2.18 2.43
C CYS A 76 -23.54 1.36 3.65
N ILE A 77 -23.53 1.95 4.85
CA ILE A 77 -23.93 1.31 6.10
C ILE A 77 -25.39 0.84 6.01
N ALA A 78 -26.29 1.71 5.52
CA ALA A 78 -27.70 1.37 5.37
C ALA A 78 -27.94 0.24 4.34
N ALA A 79 -27.10 0.13 3.31
CA ALA A 79 -27.21 -0.90 2.28
C ALA A 79 -26.58 -2.25 2.68
N HIS A 80 -25.72 -2.27 3.70
CA HIS A 80 -24.99 -3.48 4.11
C HIS A 80 -25.90 -4.48 4.81
N LYS A 81 -26.04 -5.67 4.23
CA LYS A 81 -26.96 -6.72 4.72
C LYS A 81 -26.32 -7.78 5.62
N ASN A 82 -24.99 -7.85 5.68
CA ASN A 82 -24.24 -8.95 6.32
C ASN A 82 -23.22 -8.48 7.38
N PRO A 83 -23.58 -7.63 8.35
CA PRO A 83 -22.61 -7.03 9.29
C PRO A 83 -21.89 -8.06 10.18
N GLU A 84 -22.49 -9.23 10.41
CA GLU A 84 -21.92 -10.30 11.23
C GLU A 84 -20.81 -11.10 10.52
N THR A 85 -20.73 -11.02 9.19
CA THR A 85 -19.79 -11.84 8.39
C THR A 85 -18.90 -11.03 7.45
N GLN A 86 -19.24 -9.76 7.19
CA GLN A 86 -18.45 -8.89 6.31
C GLN A 86 -18.22 -7.53 6.99
N ASN A 87 -16.95 -7.14 7.10
CA ASN A 87 -16.52 -5.94 7.80
C ASN A 87 -16.44 -4.75 6.83
N LEU A 88 -17.35 -3.78 6.95
CA LEU A 88 -17.32 -2.56 6.14
C LEU A 88 -16.31 -1.56 6.70
N PHE A 89 -15.29 -1.16 5.93
CA PHE A 89 -14.35 -0.11 6.31
C PHE A 89 -14.78 1.24 5.74
N CYS A 90 -14.72 2.29 6.56
CA CYS A 90 -14.77 3.66 6.04
C CYS A 90 -13.42 4.07 5.44
N ILE A 91 -13.42 5.09 4.58
CA ILE A 91 -12.21 5.59 3.91
C ILE A 91 -12.02 7.08 4.22
N ILE A 92 -10.93 7.41 4.90
CA ILE A 92 -10.54 8.79 5.17
C ILE A 92 -10.07 9.44 3.86
N GLN A 93 -10.66 10.60 3.56
CA GLN A 93 -10.38 11.44 2.40
C GLN A 93 -9.87 12.83 2.83
N GLY A 94 -9.43 13.65 1.86
CA GLY A 94 -8.95 15.02 2.13
C GLY A 94 -7.68 15.45 1.37
N GLY A 95 -7.17 14.61 0.46
CA GLY A 95 -5.94 14.93 -0.28
C GLY A 95 -4.74 15.09 0.65
N LEU A 96 -3.92 16.13 0.42
CA LEU A 96 -2.79 16.50 1.28
C LEU A 96 -3.14 17.57 2.33
N ASP A 97 -4.40 18.01 2.40
CA ASP A 97 -4.84 19.01 3.38
C ASP A 97 -5.08 18.33 4.75
N LEU A 98 -4.19 18.61 5.70
CA LEU A 98 -4.23 18.00 7.03
C LEU A 98 -5.49 18.39 7.82
N GLU A 99 -6.07 19.57 7.60
CA GLU A 99 -7.28 19.98 8.29
C GLU A 99 -8.51 19.25 7.74
N LEU A 100 -8.58 19.06 6.41
CA LEU A 100 -9.60 18.20 5.80
C LEU A 100 -9.46 16.74 6.27
N ARG A 101 -8.22 16.22 6.37
CA ARG A 101 -7.97 14.88 6.92
C ARG A 101 -8.47 14.74 8.35
N LYS A 102 -8.12 15.68 9.24
CA LYS A 102 -8.60 15.72 10.63
C LYS A 102 -10.13 15.77 10.70
N GLN A 103 -10.75 16.58 9.85
CA GLN A 103 -12.19 16.69 9.78
C GLN A 103 -12.83 15.38 9.32
N CYS A 104 -12.30 14.75 8.28
CA CYS A 104 -12.79 13.46 7.79
C CYS A 104 -12.67 12.38 8.87
N CYS A 105 -11.52 12.27 9.55
CA CYS A 105 -11.35 11.36 10.69
C CYS A 105 -12.44 11.57 11.75
N LYS A 106 -12.65 12.80 12.20
CA LYS A 106 -13.67 13.13 13.21
C LYS A 106 -15.08 12.72 12.78
N GLU A 107 -15.44 12.89 11.51
CA GLU A 107 -16.77 12.54 11.02
C GLU A 107 -16.93 11.03 10.81
N MET A 108 -15.94 10.37 10.20
CA MET A 108 -16.01 8.93 9.89
C MET A 108 -16.02 8.07 11.16
N VAL A 109 -15.22 8.42 12.17
CA VAL A 109 -15.14 7.66 13.44
C VAL A 109 -16.49 7.59 14.17
N LYS A 110 -17.37 8.60 14.01
CA LYS A 110 -18.72 8.60 14.61
C LYS A 110 -19.61 7.44 14.13
N ARG A 111 -19.31 6.86 12.96
CA ARG A 111 -20.08 5.74 12.38
C ARG A 111 -19.63 4.37 12.89
N ASP A 112 -18.54 4.33 13.66
CA ASP A 112 -18.06 3.13 14.35
C ASP A 112 -17.82 1.90 13.45
N THR A 113 -17.39 2.08 12.19
CA THR A 113 -17.09 0.96 11.29
C THR A 113 -16.00 0.01 11.85
N PRO A 114 -16.05 -1.31 11.59
CA PRO A 114 -15.08 -2.29 12.13
C PRO A 114 -13.60 -2.00 11.83
N GLY A 115 -13.32 -1.28 10.74
CA GLY A 115 -11.98 -0.78 10.43
C GLY A 115 -12.02 0.49 9.61
N ILE A 116 -10.83 1.06 9.40
CA ILE A 116 -10.68 2.40 8.83
C ILE A 116 -9.52 2.40 7.84
N ALA A 117 -9.80 2.80 6.61
CA ALA A 117 -8.78 2.98 5.58
C ALA A 117 -8.40 4.45 5.40
N ILE A 118 -7.18 4.68 4.94
CA ILE A 118 -6.64 5.99 4.57
C ILE A 118 -6.46 5.98 3.06
N GLY A 119 -7.39 6.63 2.36
CA GLY A 119 -7.47 6.67 0.90
C GLY A 119 -6.85 7.92 0.30
N GLY A 120 -6.72 7.93 -1.04
CA GLY A 120 -6.21 9.09 -1.77
C GLY A 120 -4.74 9.39 -1.48
N LEU A 121 -3.92 8.35 -1.32
CA LEU A 121 -2.46 8.39 -1.23
C LEU A 121 -1.85 7.53 -2.35
N SER A 122 -0.53 7.58 -2.52
CA SER A 122 0.23 6.92 -3.59
C SER A 122 -0.14 7.40 -5.01
N GLY A 123 -0.51 8.68 -5.13
CA GLY A 123 -0.96 9.35 -6.36
C GLY A 123 0.07 10.27 -7.01
N GLY A 124 1.29 10.35 -6.48
CA GLY A 124 2.39 11.19 -6.98
C GLY A 124 2.80 12.33 -6.06
N GLU A 125 2.29 12.35 -4.83
CA GLU A 125 2.70 13.27 -3.77
C GLU A 125 4.16 13.08 -3.33
N ALA A 126 4.72 14.12 -2.71
CA ALA A 126 6.00 14.02 -2.03
C ALA A 126 5.91 13.09 -0.81
N LYS A 127 6.98 12.35 -0.50
CA LYS A 127 7.01 11.36 0.58
C LYS A 127 6.83 11.98 1.95
N GLU A 128 7.32 13.20 2.15
CA GLU A 128 7.14 13.96 3.38
C GLU A 128 5.66 14.27 3.62
N GLU A 129 4.94 14.71 2.59
CA GLU A 129 3.50 15.02 2.68
C GLU A 129 2.67 13.75 2.89
N TYR A 130 3.04 12.65 2.21
CA TYR A 130 2.49 11.33 2.47
C TYR A 130 2.61 10.94 3.96
N CYS A 131 3.82 11.04 4.53
CA CYS A 131 4.06 10.68 5.94
C CYS A 131 3.26 11.55 6.91
N LYS A 132 3.16 12.87 6.64
CA LYS A 132 2.34 13.79 7.45
C LYS A 132 0.87 13.39 7.44
N VAL A 133 0.32 13.01 6.28
CA VAL A 133 -1.08 12.55 6.18
C VAL A 133 -1.28 11.26 6.95
N VAL A 134 -0.40 10.26 6.78
CA VAL A 134 -0.49 8.98 7.51
C VAL A 134 -0.47 9.23 9.02
N SER A 135 0.55 9.94 9.52
CA SER A 135 0.70 10.28 10.95
C SER A 135 -0.50 11.07 11.50
N THR A 136 -0.99 12.06 10.74
CA THR A 136 -2.17 12.85 11.14
C THR A 136 -3.41 11.98 11.25
N CYS A 137 -3.61 11.05 10.32
CA CYS A 137 -4.77 10.16 10.38
C CYS A 137 -4.62 9.18 11.54
N THR A 138 -3.55 8.40 11.58
CA THR A 138 -3.36 7.31 12.55
C THR A 138 -3.42 7.79 14.01
N SER A 139 -2.88 8.98 14.31
CA SER A 139 -2.96 9.59 15.65
C SER A 139 -4.37 9.97 16.12
N MET A 140 -5.34 10.03 15.21
CA MET A 140 -6.75 10.34 15.51
C MET A 140 -7.67 9.13 15.44
N LEU A 141 -7.20 8.00 14.91
CA LEU A 141 -8.01 6.81 14.73
C LEU A 141 -7.98 5.94 16.00
N PRO A 142 -9.11 5.31 16.38
CA PRO A 142 -9.18 4.45 17.56
C PRO A 142 -8.11 3.34 17.56
N ASP A 143 -7.48 3.09 18.70
CA ASP A 143 -6.42 2.08 18.84
C ASP A 143 -6.92 0.64 18.69
N ASN A 144 -8.22 0.41 18.92
CA ASN A 144 -8.83 -0.91 18.83
C ASN A 144 -9.35 -1.25 17.43
N LYS A 145 -8.97 -0.48 16.40
CA LYS A 145 -9.41 -0.67 15.01
C LYS A 145 -8.22 -0.70 14.05
N PRO A 146 -8.24 -1.58 13.04
CA PRO A 146 -7.18 -1.63 12.04
C PRO A 146 -7.18 -0.38 11.16
N ARG A 147 -5.97 0.09 10.85
CA ARG A 147 -5.67 1.27 10.02
C ARG A 147 -5.06 0.82 8.71
N TYR A 148 -5.83 0.88 7.63
CA TYR A 148 -5.45 0.39 6.30
C TYR A 148 -4.98 1.52 5.38
N VAL A 149 -3.69 1.59 5.08
CA VAL A 149 -3.14 2.59 4.14
C VAL A 149 -3.15 2.01 2.73
N MET A 150 -4.00 2.58 1.86
CA MET A 150 -4.29 2.01 0.55
C MET A 150 -3.24 2.40 -0.49
N GLY A 151 -2.88 1.45 -1.37
CA GLY A 151 -2.04 1.68 -2.55
C GLY A 151 -0.53 1.75 -2.28
N VAL A 152 -0.09 1.49 -1.05
CA VAL A 152 1.31 1.59 -0.61
C VAL A 152 1.99 0.23 -0.64
N GLY A 153 3.15 0.14 -1.29
CA GLY A 153 3.87 -1.14 -1.40
C GLY A 153 5.38 -1.08 -1.63
N TYR A 154 5.98 0.11 -1.56
CA TYR A 154 7.45 0.19 -1.50
C TYR A 154 7.91 -0.27 -0.11
N PRO A 155 8.95 -1.11 0.00
CA PRO A 155 9.42 -1.63 1.28
C PRO A 155 9.64 -0.54 2.35
N GLU A 156 10.27 0.56 1.96
CA GLU A 156 10.60 1.69 2.82
C GLU A 156 9.33 2.40 3.32
N ASP A 157 8.33 2.56 2.43
CA ASP A 157 7.04 3.15 2.81
C ASP A 157 6.32 2.27 3.83
N LEU A 158 6.31 0.94 3.62
CA LEU A 158 5.67 0.00 4.54
C LEU A 158 6.30 0.09 5.93
N VAL A 159 7.64 0.05 5.97
CA VAL A 159 8.41 0.15 7.21
C VAL A 159 8.12 1.45 7.95
N VAL A 160 8.19 2.60 7.26
CA VAL A 160 7.91 3.90 7.89
C VAL A 160 6.45 4.00 8.32
N SER A 161 5.50 3.52 7.51
CA SER A 161 4.07 3.65 7.82
C SER A 161 3.64 2.81 9.01
N VAL A 162 4.25 1.64 9.23
CA VAL A 162 4.05 0.87 10.46
C VAL A 162 4.54 1.65 11.68
N ALA A 163 5.71 2.30 11.60
CA ALA A 163 6.18 3.18 12.67
C ALA A 163 5.23 4.36 12.93
N LEU A 164 4.53 4.83 11.90
CA LEU A 164 3.48 5.85 12.00
C LEU A 164 2.11 5.30 12.44
N GLY A 165 1.99 4.00 12.72
CA GLY A 165 0.79 3.37 13.28
C GLY A 165 -0.18 2.77 12.26
N ALA A 166 0.26 2.47 11.04
CA ALA A 166 -0.54 1.74 10.06
C ALA A 166 -0.42 0.20 10.21
N ASP A 167 -1.50 -0.53 9.92
CA ASP A 167 -1.62 -1.96 10.17
C ASP A 167 -1.74 -2.81 8.89
N MET A 168 -2.42 -2.26 7.87
CA MET A 168 -2.73 -2.98 6.63
C MET A 168 -2.29 -2.17 5.41
N PHE A 169 -1.92 -2.88 4.34
CA PHE A 169 -1.41 -2.31 3.10
C PHE A 169 -1.82 -3.17 1.90
N ASP A 170 -1.93 -2.54 0.74
CA ASP A 170 -2.08 -3.21 -0.55
C ASP A 170 -1.30 -2.47 -1.63
N CYS A 171 -0.73 -3.20 -2.57
CA CYS A 171 -0.17 -2.57 -3.76
C CYS A 171 0.06 -3.59 -4.88
N VAL A 172 -0.13 -3.14 -6.11
CA VAL A 172 0.25 -3.90 -7.31
C VAL A 172 1.75 -3.85 -7.60
N TRP A 173 2.50 -2.98 -6.92
CA TRP A 173 3.92 -2.72 -7.20
C TRP A 173 4.81 -3.98 -7.25
N PRO A 174 4.78 -4.93 -6.29
CA PRO A 174 5.67 -6.11 -6.32
C PRO A 174 5.48 -6.97 -7.58
N THR A 175 4.24 -7.20 -8.01
CA THR A 175 3.93 -8.01 -9.20
C THR A 175 4.07 -7.20 -10.49
N ARG A 176 3.82 -5.87 -10.45
CA ARG A 176 4.05 -4.97 -11.58
C ARG A 176 5.54 -4.85 -11.91
N THR A 177 6.38 -4.60 -10.90
CA THR A 177 7.82 -4.41 -11.10
C THR A 177 8.51 -5.72 -11.51
N ALA A 178 8.02 -6.87 -11.05
CA ALA A 178 8.46 -8.19 -11.50
C ALA A 178 8.36 -8.37 -13.02
N ARG A 179 7.26 -7.89 -13.65
CA ARG A 179 7.09 -7.96 -15.11
C ARG A 179 8.12 -7.14 -15.88
N PHE A 180 8.69 -6.11 -15.25
CA PHE A 180 9.76 -5.29 -15.82
C PHE A 180 11.16 -5.84 -15.53
N GLY A 181 11.27 -7.01 -14.88
CA GLY A 181 12.53 -7.68 -14.57
C GLY A 181 13.18 -7.22 -13.26
N ASN A 182 12.42 -6.55 -12.38
CA ASN A 182 12.94 -6.06 -11.12
C ASN A 182 12.65 -7.02 -9.96
N ALA A 183 13.69 -7.33 -9.19
CA ALA A 183 13.61 -8.10 -7.95
C ALA A 183 13.75 -7.18 -6.74
N ILE A 184 12.88 -7.33 -5.75
CA ILE A 184 13.00 -6.65 -4.46
C ILE A 184 13.94 -7.48 -3.58
N THR A 185 14.95 -6.87 -2.97
CA THR A 185 15.93 -7.54 -2.12
C THR A 185 16.18 -6.76 -0.83
N SER A 186 16.89 -7.40 0.10
CA SER A 186 17.36 -6.78 1.35
C SER A 186 18.20 -5.51 1.16
N THR A 187 18.78 -5.33 -0.03
CA THR A 187 19.66 -4.19 -0.38
C THR A 187 19.05 -3.30 -1.48
N GLY A 188 17.72 -3.31 -1.61
CA GLY A 188 16.99 -2.46 -2.55
C GLY A 188 16.46 -3.23 -3.76
N VAL A 189 16.29 -2.55 -4.89
CA VAL A 189 15.69 -3.15 -6.09
C VAL A 189 16.76 -3.44 -7.13
N LEU A 190 16.86 -4.71 -7.55
CA LEU A 190 17.76 -5.15 -8.60
C LEU A 190 17.03 -5.21 -9.94
N ASN A 191 17.53 -4.52 -10.95
CA ASN A 191 17.08 -4.71 -12.33
C ASN A 191 17.85 -5.87 -12.96
N LEU A 192 17.29 -7.08 -12.88
CA LEU A 192 17.97 -8.31 -13.32
C LEU A 192 18.08 -8.43 -14.84
N ARG A 193 17.57 -7.47 -15.62
CA ARG A 193 17.84 -7.37 -17.05
C ARG A 193 19.21 -6.77 -17.35
N HIS A 194 19.87 -6.17 -16.36
CA HIS A 194 21.19 -5.58 -16.55
C HIS A 194 22.24 -6.64 -16.87
N ALA A 195 23.14 -6.35 -17.81
CA ALA A 195 24.12 -7.31 -18.32
C ALA A 195 25.11 -7.81 -17.26
N SER A 196 25.36 -7.03 -16.20
CA SER A 196 26.23 -7.46 -15.09
C SER A 196 25.74 -8.73 -14.38
N TYR A 197 24.48 -9.11 -14.56
CA TYR A 197 23.92 -10.32 -13.96
C TYR A 197 23.99 -11.55 -14.87
N SER A 198 24.50 -11.45 -16.11
CA SER A 198 24.55 -12.57 -17.07
C SER A 198 25.25 -13.81 -16.51
N ASP A 199 26.30 -13.61 -15.72
CA ASP A 199 27.14 -14.66 -15.16
C ASP A 199 27.19 -14.60 -13.62
N ASP A 200 26.20 -13.95 -13.01
CA ASP A 200 26.05 -13.89 -11.55
C ASP A 200 25.29 -15.14 -11.05
N PHE A 201 26.04 -16.14 -10.61
CA PHE A 201 25.51 -17.40 -10.07
C PHE A 201 25.07 -17.32 -8.59
N SER A 202 25.03 -16.12 -8.00
CA SER A 202 24.46 -15.91 -6.66
C SER A 202 22.91 -15.95 -6.69
N PRO A 203 22.24 -16.25 -5.56
CA PRO A 203 20.79 -16.17 -5.47
C PRO A 203 20.29 -14.73 -5.69
N VAL A 204 19.01 -14.58 -6.03
CA VAL A 204 18.39 -13.25 -6.24
C VAL A 204 18.61 -12.35 -5.03
N ASP A 205 18.27 -12.81 -3.83
CA ASP A 205 18.52 -12.13 -2.56
C ASP A 205 19.16 -13.11 -1.55
N PRO A 206 20.38 -12.85 -1.06
CA PRO A 206 21.01 -13.67 -0.04
C PRO A 206 20.14 -13.80 1.23
N GLY A 207 19.93 -15.03 1.69
CA GLY A 207 19.12 -15.29 2.89
C GLY A 207 17.60 -15.35 2.66
N CYS A 208 17.10 -15.04 1.45
CA CYS A 208 15.69 -15.18 1.12
C CYS A 208 15.26 -16.66 1.11
N LYS A 209 14.16 -16.95 1.81
CA LYS A 209 13.61 -18.30 1.97
C LYS A 209 12.48 -18.62 1.00
N CYS A 210 12.31 -17.85 -0.08
CA CYS A 210 11.29 -18.14 -1.09
C CYS A 210 11.66 -19.40 -1.88
N THR A 211 10.67 -20.02 -2.55
CA THR A 211 10.88 -21.19 -3.40
C THR A 211 11.87 -20.93 -4.55
N ILE A 212 12.03 -19.67 -4.98
CA ILE A 212 12.96 -19.28 -6.05
C ILE A 212 14.41 -19.28 -5.55
N CYS A 213 14.66 -18.67 -4.40
CA CYS A 213 16.01 -18.43 -3.86
C CYS A 213 16.57 -19.61 -3.07
N ARG A 214 15.73 -20.38 -2.35
CA ARG A 214 16.22 -21.50 -1.54
C ARG A 214 16.98 -22.51 -2.39
N PRO A 215 18.08 -23.09 -1.87
CA PRO A 215 18.81 -24.12 -2.58
C PRO A 215 17.93 -25.36 -2.78
N THR A 216 18.28 -26.16 -3.78
CA THR A 216 17.57 -27.42 -4.08
C THR A 216 17.66 -28.43 -2.94
N SER A 217 18.74 -28.39 -2.15
CA SER A 217 18.89 -29.18 -0.93
C SER A 217 17.87 -28.84 0.17
N ASP A 218 17.24 -27.67 0.11
CA ASP A 218 16.19 -27.20 1.04
C ASP A 218 14.83 -27.06 0.33
N GLY A 219 14.61 -27.84 -0.73
CA GLY A 219 13.34 -27.90 -1.46
C GLY A 219 12.98 -26.66 -2.28
N GLY A 220 13.93 -25.75 -2.51
CA GLY A 220 13.77 -24.64 -3.44
C GLY A 220 14.25 -24.96 -4.86
N LEU A 221 14.24 -23.96 -5.73
CA LEU A 221 14.72 -24.06 -7.12
C LEU A 221 16.19 -23.67 -7.29
N GLY A 222 16.79 -23.02 -6.29
CA GLY A 222 18.19 -22.57 -6.33
C GLY A 222 18.48 -21.64 -7.50
N LEU A 223 17.52 -20.82 -7.92
CA LEU A 223 17.67 -20.00 -9.12
C LEU A 223 18.62 -18.84 -8.88
N THR A 224 19.53 -18.67 -9.83
CA THR A 224 20.56 -17.63 -9.80
C THR A 224 20.09 -16.36 -10.48
N ARG A 225 20.77 -15.25 -10.20
CA ARG A 225 20.56 -13.99 -10.92
C ARG A 225 20.82 -14.13 -12.42
N ALA A 226 21.81 -14.93 -12.81
CA ALA A 226 22.07 -15.31 -14.20
C ALA A 226 20.88 -15.97 -14.87
N TYR A 227 20.31 -17.01 -14.25
CA TYR A 227 19.12 -17.67 -14.80
C TYR A 227 17.98 -16.67 -14.98
N ILE A 228 17.71 -15.85 -13.95
CA ILE A 228 16.65 -14.84 -14.01
C ILE A 228 16.95 -13.79 -15.09
N HIS A 229 18.19 -13.35 -15.26
CA HIS A 229 18.59 -12.43 -16.33
C HIS A 229 18.23 -12.96 -17.73
N HIS A 230 18.38 -14.27 -17.95
CA HIS A 230 18.06 -14.88 -19.25
C HIS A 230 16.56 -15.01 -19.52
N VAL A 231 15.69 -14.99 -18.49
CA VAL A 231 14.23 -15.12 -18.66
C VAL A 231 13.45 -13.85 -18.35
N ALA A 232 13.98 -12.93 -17.54
CA ALA A 232 13.27 -11.74 -17.06
C ALA A 232 12.94 -10.78 -18.21
N ALA A 233 11.66 -10.44 -18.34
CA ALA A 233 11.10 -9.61 -19.43
C ALA A 233 11.40 -10.14 -20.86
N LYS A 234 11.78 -11.41 -20.97
CA LYS A 234 12.02 -12.13 -22.23
C LYS A 234 11.02 -13.29 -22.36
N GLU A 235 10.77 -13.98 -21.25
CA GLU A 235 9.85 -15.10 -21.14
C GLU A 235 8.80 -14.82 -20.06
N THR A 236 7.57 -15.29 -20.27
CA THR A 236 6.49 -15.17 -19.27
C THR A 236 6.87 -15.85 -17.94
N ALA A 237 7.69 -16.90 -17.99
CA ALA A 237 8.23 -17.56 -16.80
C ALA A 237 9.01 -16.57 -15.90
N GLY A 238 9.78 -15.64 -16.47
CA GLY A 238 10.53 -14.65 -15.68
C GLY A 238 9.62 -13.76 -14.83
N ALA A 239 8.47 -13.36 -15.36
CA ALA A 239 7.48 -12.58 -14.62
C ALA A 239 6.87 -13.36 -13.45
N HIS A 240 6.58 -14.66 -13.65
CA HIS A 240 6.07 -15.52 -12.57
C HIS A 240 7.10 -15.71 -11.46
N LEU A 241 8.35 -16.05 -11.83
CA LEU A 241 9.44 -16.28 -10.87
C LEU A 241 9.69 -15.04 -10.01
N LEU A 242 9.79 -13.86 -10.65
CA LEU A 242 9.98 -12.62 -9.91
C LEU A 242 8.77 -12.20 -9.10
N SER A 243 7.55 -12.50 -9.54
CA SER A 243 6.35 -12.22 -8.74
C SER A 243 6.31 -13.05 -7.47
N ILE A 244 6.64 -14.35 -7.55
CA ILE A 244 6.74 -15.24 -6.39
C ILE A 244 7.78 -14.70 -5.39
N HIS A 245 8.96 -14.31 -5.88
CA HIS A 245 10.01 -13.73 -5.06
C HIS A 245 9.59 -12.40 -4.41
N ASN A 246 9.09 -11.44 -5.19
CA ASN A 246 8.74 -10.10 -4.71
C ASN A 246 7.60 -10.12 -3.68
N VAL A 247 6.57 -10.93 -3.93
CA VAL A 247 5.45 -11.08 -2.96
C VAL A 247 5.95 -11.75 -1.68
N HIS A 248 6.78 -12.79 -1.79
CA HIS A 248 7.38 -13.42 -0.62
C HIS A 248 8.21 -12.43 0.20
N TYR A 249 9.03 -11.60 -0.45
CA TYR A 249 9.85 -10.60 0.21
C TYR A 249 9.00 -9.63 1.05
N LEU A 250 7.91 -9.08 0.49
CA LEU A 250 7.06 -8.14 1.25
C LEU A 250 6.34 -8.84 2.41
N LEU A 251 5.84 -10.07 2.22
CA LEU A 251 5.23 -10.84 3.31
C LEU A 251 6.24 -11.17 4.42
N ASP A 252 7.49 -11.48 4.06
CA ASP A 252 8.56 -11.70 5.03
C ASP A 252 8.99 -10.42 5.73
N LEU A 253 9.08 -9.30 5.02
CA LEU A 253 9.33 -7.99 5.62
C LEU A 253 8.28 -7.66 6.68
N MET A 254 6.99 -7.80 6.37
CA MET A 254 5.91 -7.57 7.32
C MET A 254 5.96 -8.55 8.50
N ARG A 255 6.37 -9.82 8.28
CA ARG A 255 6.59 -10.79 9.36
C ARG A 255 7.71 -10.34 10.31
N ARG A 256 8.87 -9.95 9.78
CA ARG A 256 10.02 -9.49 10.58
C ARG A 256 9.69 -8.21 11.35
N ILE A 257 8.95 -7.28 10.73
CA ILE A 257 8.42 -6.08 11.41
C ILE A 257 7.55 -6.49 12.60
N ARG A 258 6.59 -7.39 12.39
CA ARG A 258 5.70 -7.88 13.45
C ARG A 258 6.48 -8.56 14.59
N GLU A 259 7.45 -9.39 14.26
CA GLU A 259 8.32 -10.07 15.24
C GLU A 259 9.11 -9.05 16.07
N ALA A 260 9.68 -8.02 15.44
CA ALA A 260 10.41 -6.96 16.13
C ALA A 260 9.52 -6.13 17.05
N ILE A 261 8.27 -5.86 16.66
CA ILE A 261 7.29 -5.17 17.51
C ILE A 261 6.95 -6.02 18.74
N ILE A 262 6.65 -7.31 18.56
CA ILE A 262 6.32 -8.23 19.67
C ILE A 262 7.49 -8.39 20.63
N ALA A 263 8.72 -8.38 20.12
CA ALA A 263 9.94 -8.47 20.91
C ALA A 263 10.41 -7.14 21.51
N ASP A 264 9.66 -6.04 21.34
CA ASP A 264 10.02 -4.68 21.79
C ASP A 264 11.40 -4.21 21.26
N THR A 265 11.71 -4.55 20.01
CA THR A 265 12.99 -4.26 19.34
C THR A 265 12.80 -3.53 18.01
N TYR A 266 11.60 -2.99 17.75
CA TYR A 266 11.30 -2.34 16.48
C TYR A 266 12.22 -1.14 16.12
N PRO A 267 12.61 -0.26 17.06
CA PRO A 267 13.60 0.78 16.76
C PRO A 267 14.96 0.22 16.31
N ALA A 268 15.42 -0.89 16.93
CA ALA A 268 16.66 -1.56 16.52
C ALA A 268 16.51 -2.21 15.13
N PHE A 269 15.34 -2.81 14.84
CA PHE A 269 15.01 -3.31 13.52
C PHE A 269 15.08 -2.20 12.46
N LEU A 270 14.51 -1.02 12.72
CA LEU A 270 14.55 0.12 11.79
C LEU A 270 15.98 0.53 11.47
N ARG A 271 16.82 0.72 12.50
CA ARG A 271 18.25 1.06 12.31
C ARG A 271 18.98 0.02 11.48
N GLN A 272 18.83 -1.26 11.81
CA GLN A 272 19.48 -2.34 11.06
C GLN A 272 18.96 -2.43 9.62
N HIS A 273 17.66 -2.27 9.40
CA HIS A 273 17.04 -2.34 8.08
C HIS A 273 17.60 -1.27 7.14
N PHE A 274 17.62 0.00 7.57
CA PHE A 274 18.15 1.09 6.74
C PHE A 274 19.67 1.06 6.63
N LEU A 275 20.39 0.54 7.64
CA LEU A 275 21.83 0.27 7.53
C LEU A 275 22.12 -0.74 6.43
N THR A 276 21.39 -1.86 6.37
CA THR A 276 21.54 -2.86 5.31
C THR A 276 21.13 -2.30 3.95
N LEU A 277 19.99 -1.62 3.85
CA LEU A 277 19.46 -1.09 2.60
C LEU A 277 20.43 -0.13 1.90
N HIS A 278 21.16 0.67 2.69
CA HIS A 278 22.11 1.67 2.18
C HIS A 278 23.58 1.27 2.39
N ALA A 279 23.86 -0.02 2.57
CA ALA A 279 25.22 -0.57 2.68
C ALA A 279 26.10 0.13 3.73
N GLY A 280 25.54 0.47 4.88
CA GLY A 280 26.24 1.13 5.99
C GLY A 280 26.37 2.65 5.87
N ASP A 281 25.98 3.24 4.75
CA ASP A 281 26.18 4.66 4.47
C ASP A 281 24.96 5.50 4.86
N LYS A 282 24.96 5.99 6.12
CA LYS A 282 23.89 6.86 6.67
C LYS A 282 23.67 8.14 5.85
N THR A 283 24.64 8.60 5.04
CA THR A 283 24.49 9.82 4.23
C THR A 283 23.53 9.65 3.05
N LYS A 284 23.23 8.39 2.68
CA LYS A 284 22.27 8.05 1.61
C LYS A 284 20.84 7.90 2.10
N TYR A 285 20.59 8.05 3.40
CA TYR A 285 19.25 7.89 3.95
C TYR A 285 18.35 9.02 3.42
N PRO A 286 17.19 8.72 2.81
CA PRO A 286 16.26 9.75 2.38
C PRO A 286 15.81 10.61 3.57
N THR A 287 15.82 11.93 3.40
CA THR A 287 15.45 12.90 4.44
C THR A 287 14.05 12.63 5.00
N TRP A 288 13.09 12.32 4.13
CA TRP A 288 11.71 12.01 4.54
C TRP A 288 11.61 10.82 5.51
N ILE A 289 12.48 9.82 5.39
CA ILE A 289 12.51 8.65 6.29
C ILE A 289 13.02 9.08 7.66
N VAL A 290 14.14 9.80 7.68
CA VAL A 290 14.76 10.29 8.92
C VAL A 290 13.79 11.19 9.68
N ASP A 291 13.16 12.14 8.99
CA ASP A 291 12.24 13.10 9.60
C ASP A 291 10.94 12.43 10.08
N ALA A 292 10.38 11.49 9.30
CA ALA A 292 9.20 10.74 9.70
C ALA A 292 9.45 9.89 10.94
N LEU A 293 10.58 9.19 11.02
CA LEU A 293 10.92 8.33 12.17
C LEU A 293 11.29 9.14 13.41
N ARG A 294 11.94 10.30 13.27
CA ARG A 294 12.16 11.23 14.39
C ARG A 294 10.85 11.71 15.02
N SER A 295 9.80 11.90 14.21
CA SER A 295 8.49 12.30 14.72
C SER A 295 7.85 11.29 15.67
N VAL A 296 8.31 10.03 15.63
CA VAL A 296 7.91 8.94 16.51
C VAL A 296 9.06 8.45 17.41
N ASN A 297 10.00 9.36 17.73
CA ASN A 297 11.13 9.14 18.65
C ASN A 297 12.11 8.04 18.24
N VAL A 298 12.32 7.83 16.94
CA VAL A 298 13.37 6.94 16.41
C VAL A 298 14.34 7.76 15.57
N ASP A 299 15.54 8.02 16.10
CA ASP A 299 16.64 8.60 15.31
C ASP A 299 17.48 7.49 14.66
N LEU A 300 17.55 7.52 13.33
CA LEU A 300 18.39 6.63 12.52
C LEU A 300 19.86 7.09 12.43
N MET A 301 20.12 8.36 12.74
CA MET A 301 21.44 8.97 12.64
C MET A 301 22.26 8.75 13.90
N GLU A 302 21.61 8.56 15.05
CA GLU A 302 22.24 8.14 16.30
C GLU A 302 22.84 6.73 16.18
N ASP A 303 23.88 6.47 16.97
CA ASP A 303 24.61 5.18 16.99
C ASP A 303 23.97 4.17 17.94
#